data_AF-A0A847JDW7-F1
#
_entry.id   AF-A0A847JDW7-F1
#
_cell.length_a   1.000
_cell.length_b   1.000
_cell.length_c   1.000
_cell.angle_alpha   90.00
_cell.angle_beta   90.00
_cell.angle_gamma   90.00
#
_symmetry.space_group_name_H-M   'P 1'
#
loop_
_entity.id
_entity.type
_entity.pdbx_description
1 polymer ?
#
loop_
_entity_poly.entity_id
_entity_poly.type
_entity_poly.pdbx_seq_one_letter_code
_entity_poly.pdbx_strand_id
1 'polypeptide(L)'
;VFEGFDRSRLGTIAGETAEMLEAADGLETILKRAGEALPAKLRETAYALAVEVAAVDTTAGQEELRFLEMIRDAFDLDPLVTAAIERSARVRYRRL
;
A
#
# COMPACT_ATOMS: atom_id res chain seq x y z
N VAL A 1 -8.79 -10.96 4.61
CA VAL A 1 -9.01 -9.52 4.33
C VAL A 1 -10.17 -9.30 3.37
N PHE A 2 -10.22 -9.98 2.21
CA PHE A 2 -11.27 -9.76 1.19
C PHE A 2 -12.45 -10.74 1.23
N GLU A 3 -12.64 -11.45 2.35
CA GLU A 3 -13.78 -12.35 2.49
C GLU A 3 -15.09 -11.55 2.45
N GLY A 4 -16.04 -11.99 1.63
CA GLY A 4 -17.32 -11.28 1.42
C GLY A 4 -17.25 -10.06 0.50
N PHE A 5 -16.09 -9.73 -0.10
CA PHE A 5 -16.00 -8.68 -1.10
C PHE A 5 -16.61 -9.12 -2.44
N ASP A 6 -17.55 -8.34 -2.96
CA ASP A 6 -18.15 -8.56 -4.28
C ASP A 6 -17.19 -8.15 -5.40
N ARG A 7 -16.62 -9.15 -6.08
CA ARG A 7 -15.67 -8.95 -7.18
C ARG A 7 -16.26 -8.23 -8.39
N SER A 8 -17.58 -8.23 -8.57
CA SER A 8 -18.22 -7.50 -9.67
C SER A 8 -18.01 -5.99 -9.56
N ARG A 9 -17.80 -5.48 -8.34
CA ARG A 9 -17.55 -4.07 -8.05
C ARG A 9 -16.12 -3.61 -8.34
N LEU A 10 -15.19 -4.56 -8.58
CA LEU A 10 -13.77 -4.23 -8.71
C LEU A 10 -13.49 -3.30 -9.90
N GLY A 11 -14.16 -3.53 -11.04
CA GLY A 11 -14.02 -2.67 -12.21
C GLY A 11 -14.50 -1.24 -11.95
N THR A 12 -15.66 -1.09 -11.31
CA THR A 12 -16.21 0.23 -10.94
C THR A 12 -15.30 0.96 -9.96
N ILE A 13 -14.83 0.28 -8.90
CA ILE A 13 -13.94 0.88 -7.91
C ILE A 13 -12.61 1.30 -8.54
N ALA A 14 -12.06 0.49 -9.45
CA ALA A 14 -10.83 0.83 -10.17
C ALA A 14 -11.02 2.08 -11.05
N GLY A 15 -12.15 2.18 -11.75
CA GLY A 15 -12.51 3.37 -12.53
C GLY A 15 -12.63 4.63 -11.67
N GLU A 16 -13.41 4.57 -10.59
CA GLU A 16 -13.55 5.68 -9.63
C GLU A 16 -12.21 6.09 -9.01
N THR A 17 -11.32 5.12 -8.74
CA THR A 17 -9.98 5.40 -8.21
C THR A 17 -9.10 6.09 -9.24
N ALA A 18 -9.20 5.69 -10.52
CA ALA A 18 -8.48 6.34 -11.62
C ALA A 18 -8.95 7.79 -11.82
N GLU A 19 -10.26 8.03 -11.78
CA GLU A 19 -10.82 9.39 -11.84
C GLU A 19 -10.34 10.26 -10.66
N MET A 20 -10.30 9.69 -9.43
CA MET A 20 -9.76 10.41 -8.27
C MET A 20 -8.28 10.77 -8.44
N LEU A 21 -7.50 9.95 -9.13
CA LEU A 21 -6.07 10.18 -9.33
C LEU A 21 -5.78 11.39 -10.24
N GLU A 22 -6.73 11.83 -11.06
CA GLU A 22 -6.59 13.01 -11.92
C GLU A 22 -6.57 14.33 -11.14
N ALA A 23 -7.06 14.33 -9.89
CA ALA A 23 -7.01 15.50 -9.00
C ALA A 23 -5.57 15.79 -8.54
N ALA A 24 -5.28 17.07 -8.27
CA ALA A 24 -3.93 17.52 -7.87
C ALA A 24 -3.40 16.85 -6.59
N ASP A 25 -4.30 16.46 -5.68
CA ASP A 25 -4.05 15.73 -4.42
C ASP A 25 -4.73 14.35 -4.41
N GLY A 26 -4.98 13.81 -5.61
CA GLY A 26 -5.77 12.59 -5.79
C GLY A 26 -5.16 11.38 -5.08
N LEU A 27 -3.85 11.22 -5.19
CA LEU A 27 -3.13 10.10 -4.60
C LEU A 27 -3.17 10.15 -3.06
N GLU A 28 -2.89 11.30 -2.47
CA GLU A 28 -2.96 11.54 -1.03
C GLU A 28 -4.37 11.28 -0.51
N THR A 29 -5.38 11.74 -1.24
CA THR A 29 -6.80 11.51 -0.90
C THR A 29 -7.15 10.02 -0.93
N ILE A 30 -6.72 9.29 -1.95
CA ILE A 30 -6.94 7.84 -2.06
C ILE A 30 -6.29 7.11 -0.88
N LEU A 31 -5.03 7.40 -0.58
CA LEU A 31 -4.29 6.76 0.51
C LEU A 31 -4.94 7.05 1.87
N LYS A 32 -5.33 8.30 2.13
CA LYS A 32 -6.04 8.66 3.35
C LYS A 32 -7.35 7.89 3.49
N ARG A 33 -8.18 7.86 2.45
CA ARG A 33 -9.44 7.10 2.45
C ARG A 33 -9.22 5.61 2.69
N ALA A 34 -8.19 5.03 2.08
CA ALA A 34 -7.84 3.63 2.30
C ALA A 34 -7.45 3.37 3.77
N GLY A 35 -6.63 4.25 4.37
CA GLY A 35 -6.22 4.14 5.78
C GLY A 35 -7.37 4.32 6.77
N GLU A 36 -8.34 5.19 6.46
CA GLU A 36 -9.56 5.42 7.25
C GLU A 36 -10.54 4.24 7.14
N ALA A 37 -10.64 3.61 5.97
CA ALA A 37 -11.51 2.46 5.75
C ALA A 37 -10.97 1.16 6.40
N LEU A 38 -9.68 1.10 6.70
CA LEU A 38 -9.04 -0.05 7.33
C LEU A 38 -9.15 0.00 8.86
N PRO A 39 -9.64 -1.08 9.52
CA PRO A 39 -9.43 -1.26 10.95
C PRO A 39 -7.94 -1.19 11.29
N ALA A 40 -7.58 -0.55 12.41
CA ALA A 40 -6.19 -0.33 12.82
C ALA A 40 -5.32 -1.60 12.72
N LYS A 41 -5.84 -2.74 13.19
CA LYS A 41 -5.16 -4.06 13.14
C LYS A 41 -4.80 -4.56 11.72
N LEU A 42 -5.38 -3.99 10.67
CA LEU A 42 -5.14 -4.37 9.28
C LEU A 42 -4.25 -3.38 8.52
N ARG A 43 -3.89 -2.23 9.10
CA ARG A 43 -3.06 -1.24 8.43
C ARG A 43 -1.65 -1.77 8.16
N GLU A 44 -1.04 -2.43 9.13
CA GLU A 44 0.24 -3.12 8.97
C GLU A 44 0.17 -4.26 7.94
N THR A 45 -0.98 -4.96 7.86
CA THR A 45 -1.21 -6.01 6.87
C THR A 45 -1.28 -5.43 5.45
N ALA A 46 -1.99 -4.32 5.27
CA ALA A 46 -2.07 -3.62 4.00
C ALA A 46 -0.71 -3.06 3.57
N TYR A 47 0.07 -2.53 4.52
CA TYR A 47 1.43 -2.07 4.26
C TYR A 47 2.36 -3.20 3.83
N ALA A 48 2.32 -4.34 4.53
CA ALA A 48 3.09 -5.53 4.15
C ALA A 48 2.76 -5.97 2.72
N LEU A 49 1.49 -5.95 2.32
CA LEU A 49 1.08 -6.27 0.94
C LEU A 49 1.67 -5.26 -0.07
N ALA A 50 1.66 -3.96 0.23
CA ALA A 50 2.26 -2.94 -0.64
C ALA A 50 3.77 -3.17 -0.81
N VAL A 51 4.48 -3.53 0.26
CA VAL A 51 5.91 -3.88 0.23
C VAL A 51 6.14 -5.13 -0.64
N GLU A 52 5.29 -6.16 -0.56
CA GLU A 52 5.41 -7.32 -1.44
C GLU A 52 5.32 -6.94 -2.92
N VAL A 53 4.33 -6.10 -3.28
CA VAL A 53 4.14 -5.65 -4.66
C VAL A 53 5.36 -4.85 -5.15
N ALA A 54 5.86 -3.93 -4.32
CA ALA A 54 7.04 -3.13 -4.64
C ALA A 54 8.33 -3.96 -4.76
N ALA A 55 8.40 -5.13 -4.10
CA ALA A 55 9.59 -5.98 -4.07
C ALA A 55 9.65 -7.03 -5.19
N VAL A 56 8.59 -7.21 -5.99
CA VAL A 56 8.49 -8.24 -7.04
C VAL A 56 9.66 -8.16 -8.04
N ASP A 57 10.03 -6.96 -8.47
CA ASP A 57 11.10 -6.76 -9.46
C ASP A 57 12.51 -6.68 -8.84
N THR A 58 12.68 -7.16 -7.61
CA THR A 58 13.95 -7.28 -6.85
C THR A 58 14.66 -5.98 -6.47
N THR A 59 14.29 -4.86 -7.07
CA THR A 59 14.74 -3.51 -6.67
C THR A 59 13.57 -2.54 -6.75
N ALA A 60 13.18 -1.98 -5.62
CA ALA A 60 12.29 -0.81 -5.57
C ALA A 60 13.07 0.43 -6.01
N GLY A 61 12.57 1.14 -7.01
CA GLY A 61 13.07 2.45 -7.43
C GLY A 61 12.66 3.56 -6.46
N GLN A 62 13.06 4.79 -6.78
CA GLN A 62 12.72 5.96 -5.95
C GLN A 62 11.21 6.23 -5.91
N GLU A 63 10.47 5.90 -6.97
CA GLU A 63 9.03 6.09 -7.04
C GLU A 63 8.29 5.15 -6.08
N GLU A 64 8.66 3.86 -6.05
CA GLU A 64 8.09 2.90 -5.10
C GLU A 64 8.46 3.26 -3.66
N LEU A 65 9.70 3.70 -3.41
CA LEU A 65 10.10 4.12 -2.06
C LEU A 65 9.30 5.33 -1.57
N ARG A 66 9.07 6.33 -2.43
CA ARG A 66 8.22 7.48 -2.13
C ARG A 66 6.78 7.06 -1.92
N PHE A 67 6.25 6.14 -2.72
CA PHE A 67 4.90 5.64 -2.55
C PHE A 67 4.73 4.89 -1.21
N LEU A 68 5.68 4.04 -0.84
CA LEU A 68 5.69 3.35 0.45
C LEU A 68 5.78 4.34 1.62
N GLU A 69 6.54 5.43 1.48
CA GLU A 69 6.57 6.51 2.47
C GLU A 69 5.19 7.15 2.67
N MET A 70 4.52 7.51 1.57
CA MET A 70 3.16 8.07 1.63
C MET A 70 2.16 7.13 2.33
N ILE A 71 2.27 5.81 2.12
CA ILE A 71 1.41 4.85 2.82
C ILE A 71 1.71 4.82 4.33
N ARG A 72 2.99 4.85 4.74
CA ARG A 72 3.37 4.87 6.17
C ARG A 72 2.74 6.07 6.88
N ASP A 73 2.82 7.24 6.25
CA ASP A 73 2.26 8.48 6.77
C ASP A 73 0.73 8.43 6.81
N ALA A 74 0.09 8.01 5.72
CA ALA A 74 -1.37 7.97 5.63
C ALA A 74 -1.99 6.95 6.61
N PHE A 75 -1.27 5.87 6.94
CA PHE A 75 -1.78 4.80 7.80
C PHE A 75 -1.36 4.96 9.26
N ASP A 76 -0.53 5.96 9.59
CA ASP A 76 0.00 6.22 10.92
C ASP A 76 0.72 4.99 11.50
N LEU A 77 1.70 4.47 10.75
CA LEU A 77 2.39 3.24 11.08
C LEU A 77 3.64 3.49 11.94
N ASP A 78 3.88 2.59 12.89
CA ASP A 78 5.07 2.62 13.72
C ASP A 78 6.35 2.41 12.87
N PRO A 79 7.38 3.28 12.99
CA PRO A 79 8.62 3.17 12.22
C PRO A 79 9.39 1.86 12.44
N LEU A 80 9.34 1.26 13.63
CA LEU A 80 10.01 -0.01 13.91
C LEU A 80 9.28 -1.17 13.23
N VAL A 81 7.95 -1.14 13.21
CA VAL A 81 7.13 -2.16 12.54
C VAL A 81 7.35 -2.13 11.03
N THR A 82 7.30 -0.93 10.44
CA THR A 82 7.53 -0.76 8.98
C THR A 82 8.93 -1.21 8.57
N ALA A 83 9.95 -0.82 9.34
CA ALA A 83 11.32 -1.29 9.12
C ALA A 83 11.46 -2.83 9.21
N ALA A 84 10.75 -3.48 10.14
CA ALA A 84 10.76 -4.93 10.26
C ALA A 84 10.11 -5.62 9.04
N ILE A 85 8.99 -5.09 8.54
CA ILE A 85 8.30 -5.56 7.34
C ILE A 85 9.21 -5.43 6.11
N GLU A 86 9.77 -4.25 5.87
CA GLU A 86 10.68 -3.97 4.75
C GLU A 86 11.91 -4.87 4.80
N ARG A 87 12.48 -5.06 6.00
CA ARG A 87 13.63 -5.95 6.20
C ARG A 87 13.28 -7.39 5.85
N SER A 88 12.12 -7.88 6.30
CA SER A 88 11.63 -9.23 5.98
C SER A 88 11.50 -9.44 4.48
N ALA A 89 10.90 -8.48 3.76
CA ALA A 89 10.78 -8.54 2.30
C ALA A 89 12.15 -8.56 1.62
N ARG A 90 13.05 -7.65 1.99
CA ARG A 90 14.40 -7.58 1.43
C ARG A 90 15.19 -8.88 1.60
N VAL A 91 15.02 -9.59 2.70
CA VAL A 91 15.67 -10.89 2.92
C VAL A 91 15.09 -11.97 1.99
N ARG A 92 13.76 -11.99 1.78
CA ARG A 92 13.10 -12.98 0.92
C ARG A 92 13.41 -12.80 -0.57
N TYR A 93 13.54 -11.56 -1.02
CA TYR A 93 13.81 -11.24 -2.44
C TYR A 93 15.30 -11.06 -2.77
N ARG A 94 16.20 -11.18 -1.78
CA ARG A 94 17.64 -11.16 -2.01
C ARG A 94 18.02 -12.35 -2.89
N ARG A 95 18.40 -12.07 -4.14
CA ARG A 95 19.08 -13.05 -5.01
C ARG A 95 20.55 -13.19 -4.58
N LEU A 96 21.08 -14.41 -4.70
CA LEU A 96 22.50 -14.73 -4.52
C LEU A 96 23.33 -14.19 -5.70
#